data_AF-A0A9D2D4P0-F1
#
_entry.id   AF-A0A9D2D4P0-F1
#
_cell.length_a   1.000
_cell.length_b   1.000
_cell.length_c   1.000
_cell.angle_alpha   90.00
_cell.angle_beta   90.00
_cell.angle_gamma   90.00
#
_symmetry.space_group_name_H-M   'P 1'
#
loop_
_entity.id
_entity.type
_entity.pdbx_description
1 polymer ?
#
loop_
_entity_poly.entity_id
_entity_poly.type
_entity_poly.pdbx_seq_one_letter_code
_entity_poly.pdbx_strand_id
1 'polypeptide(L)'
;MMDKDFEKKIRTRKIRSRLVILVLAAAIAVAVIAALRERGKGKEITVSLEIRCDELARDTSKLKDELLAEYVPEDGCILPETKVQAAEGETVFDVLDRVCREHDIQIEYSYTPGYDSYYVEGIHYLYEFDAGKTSGWSYTVNGESPQVGCSQYELKGNDKILWEYVCSFRSDMGGGDGK
;
A
#
# COMPACT_ATOMS: atom_id res chain seq x y z
N MET A 1 42.93 -31.05 52.83
CA MET A 1 41.58 -30.44 52.90
C MET A 1 41.64 -29.15 52.09
N MET A 2 40.90 -29.06 50.99
CA MET A 2 40.93 -27.88 50.12
C MET A 2 40.25 -26.70 50.82
N ASP A 3 40.83 -25.52 50.72
CA ASP A 3 40.36 -24.30 51.38
C ASP A 3 39.01 -23.83 50.80
N LYS A 4 38.01 -23.62 51.67
CA LYS A 4 36.67 -23.16 51.28
C LYS A 4 36.69 -21.81 50.55
N ASP A 5 37.70 -20.97 50.80
CA ASP A 5 37.88 -19.70 50.12
C ASP A 5 38.43 -19.87 48.69
N PHE A 6 39.22 -20.92 48.46
CA PHE A 6 39.70 -21.28 47.12
C PHE A 6 38.54 -21.76 46.23
N GLU A 7 37.66 -22.61 46.76
CA GLU A 7 36.42 -23.07 46.12
C GLU A 7 35.49 -21.89 45.72
N LYS A 8 35.28 -20.92 46.62
CA LYS A 8 34.48 -19.71 46.34
C LYS A 8 35.08 -18.86 45.22
N LYS A 9 36.41 -18.68 45.19
CA LYS A 9 37.10 -17.91 44.12
C LYS A 9 36.95 -18.58 42.75
N ILE A 10 37.09 -19.90 42.67
CA ILE A 10 36.88 -20.66 41.43
C ILE A 10 35.43 -20.55 40.97
N ARG A 11 34.46 -20.74 41.88
CA ARG A 11 33.03 -20.61 41.57
C ARG A 11 32.67 -19.21 41.07
N THR A 12 33.20 -18.17 41.70
CA THR A 12 32.97 -16.77 41.32
C THR A 12 33.58 -16.45 39.94
N ARG A 13 34.80 -16.92 39.66
CA ARG A 13 35.44 -16.78 38.33
C ARG A 13 34.65 -17.50 37.24
N LYS A 14 34.16 -18.72 37.50
CA LYS A 14 33.32 -19.48 36.56
C LYS A 14 31.98 -18.78 36.29
N ILE A 15 31.32 -18.24 37.33
CA ILE A 15 30.07 -17.49 37.18
C ILE A 15 30.30 -16.21 36.38
N ARG A 16 31.33 -15.42 36.73
CA ARG A 16 31.68 -14.19 35.99
C ARG A 16 32.01 -14.48 34.53
N SER A 17 32.80 -15.52 34.26
CA SER A 17 33.12 -15.94 32.89
C SER A 17 31.88 -16.34 32.10
N ARG A 18 30.96 -17.13 32.68
CA ARG A 18 29.67 -17.46 32.06
C ARG A 18 28.80 -16.22 31.82
N LEU A 19 28.76 -15.30 32.78
CA LEU A 19 27.98 -14.05 32.66
C LEU A 19 28.52 -13.18 31.52
N VAL A 20 29.83 -13.03 31.41
CA VAL A 20 30.48 -12.27 30.33
C VAL A 20 30.20 -12.90 28.98
N ILE A 21 30.29 -14.23 28.86
CA ILE A 21 29.96 -14.95 27.62
C ILE A 21 28.51 -14.74 27.22
N LEU A 22 27.56 -14.81 28.17
CA LEU A 22 26.14 -14.59 27.90
C LEU A 22 25.84 -13.15 27.44
N VAL A 23 26.47 -12.16 28.06
CA VAL A 23 26.32 -10.74 27.66
C VAL A 23 26.87 -10.50 26.26
N LEU A 24 28.04 -11.06 25.94
CA LEU A 24 28.63 -10.95 24.60
C LEU A 24 27.77 -11.65 23.54
N ALA A 25 27.25 -12.85 23.83
CA ALA A 25 26.37 -13.58 22.93
C ALA A 25 25.06 -12.82 22.66
N ALA A 26 24.46 -12.23 23.69
CA ALA A 26 23.27 -11.38 23.54
C ALA A 26 23.55 -10.13 22.71
N ALA A 27 24.68 -9.45 22.94
CA ALA A 27 25.07 -8.27 22.15
C ALA A 27 25.29 -8.61 20.67
N ILE A 28 25.92 -9.76 20.38
CA ILE A 28 26.09 -10.25 19.01
C ILE A 28 24.73 -10.57 18.38
N ALA A 29 23.84 -11.26 19.09
CA ALA A 29 22.49 -11.56 18.58
C ALA A 29 21.71 -10.28 18.24
N VAL A 30 21.76 -9.26 19.11
CA VAL A 30 21.14 -7.96 18.86
C VAL A 30 21.75 -7.27 17.63
N ALA A 31 23.09 -7.27 17.51
CA ALA A 31 23.78 -6.68 16.36
C ALA A 31 23.47 -7.43 15.05
N VAL A 32 23.36 -8.75 15.09
CA VAL A 32 22.96 -9.57 13.93
C VAL A 32 21.51 -9.29 13.54
N ILE A 33 20.59 -9.21 14.50
CA ILE A 33 19.18 -8.85 14.24
C ILE A 33 19.09 -7.46 13.60
N ALA A 34 19.82 -6.47 14.12
CA ALA A 34 19.88 -5.13 13.55
C ALA A 34 20.45 -5.13 12.12
N ALA A 35 21.56 -5.84 11.89
CA ALA A 35 22.18 -5.95 10.57
C ALA A 35 21.30 -6.69 9.55
N LEU A 36 20.57 -7.72 9.97
CA LEU A 36 19.58 -8.42 9.13
C LEU A 36 18.40 -7.51 8.78
N ARG A 37 17.98 -6.64 9.71
CA ARG A 37 16.96 -5.61 9.47
C ARG A 37 17.37 -4.62 8.40
N GLU A 38 18.62 -4.15 8.44
CA GLU A 38 19.15 -3.21 7.42
C GLU A 38 19.37 -3.90 6.07
N ARG A 39 19.73 -5.19 6.06
CA ARG A 39 19.93 -5.95 4.82
C ARG A 39 18.63 -6.24 4.06
N GLY A 40 17.48 -6.09 4.71
CA GLY A 40 16.15 -6.23 4.12
C GLY A 40 15.52 -4.93 3.65
N LYS A 41 16.15 -3.76 3.88
CA LYS A 41 15.66 -2.51 3.32
C LYS A 41 16.08 -2.44 1.86
N GLY A 42 15.15 -2.77 0.96
CA GLY A 42 15.29 -2.47 -0.46
C GLY A 42 15.58 -0.99 -0.67
N LYS A 43 16.11 -0.64 -1.84
CA LYS A 43 16.35 0.76 -2.19
C LYS A 43 15.03 1.54 -2.07
N GLU A 44 15.03 2.64 -1.33
CA GLU A 44 13.85 3.50 -1.23
C GLU A 44 13.68 4.33 -2.51
N ILE A 45 12.43 4.45 -2.95
CA ILE A 45 11.97 5.30 -4.03
C ILE A 45 10.86 6.21 -3.51
N THR A 46 10.71 7.38 -4.11
CA THR A 46 9.59 8.28 -3.81
C THR A 46 8.61 8.26 -4.98
N VAL A 47 7.33 8.08 -4.69
CA VAL A 47 6.22 8.14 -5.66
C VAL A 47 5.16 9.13 -5.16
N SER A 48 4.15 9.44 -5.97
CA SER A 48 2.93 10.10 -5.49
C SER A 48 1.68 9.25 -5.73
N LEU A 49 0.69 9.40 -4.84
CA LEU A 49 -0.63 8.81 -4.96
C LEU A 49 -1.69 9.92 -4.81
N GLU A 50 -2.65 9.93 -5.72
CA GLU A 50 -3.84 10.79 -5.69
C GLU A 50 -5.09 9.93 -5.94
N ILE A 51 -6.20 10.23 -5.26
CA ILE A 51 -7.47 9.51 -5.41
C ILE A 51 -8.60 10.52 -5.62
N ARG A 52 -9.34 10.35 -6.72
CA ARG A 52 -10.32 11.32 -7.24
C ARG A 52 -11.64 10.67 -7.64
N CYS A 53 -12.73 11.42 -7.52
CA CYS A 53 -14.07 11.06 -8.00
C CYS A 53 -14.75 12.22 -8.75
N ASP A 54 -13.98 12.93 -9.58
CA ASP A 54 -14.37 14.20 -10.22
C ASP A 54 -15.64 14.14 -11.08
N GLU A 55 -15.94 12.99 -11.69
CA GLU A 55 -17.18 12.83 -12.46
C GLU A 55 -18.43 12.82 -11.57
N LEU A 56 -18.32 12.23 -10.37
CA LEU A 56 -19.39 12.19 -9.39
C LEU A 56 -19.56 13.53 -8.68
N ALA A 57 -18.45 14.19 -8.33
CA ALA A 57 -18.50 15.52 -7.72
C ALA A 57 -19.19 16.56 -8.63
N ARG A 58 -19.00 16.45 -9.96
CA ARG A 58 -19.68 17.29 -10.94
C ARG A 58 -21.16 16.97 -11.11
N ASP A 59 -21.55 15.71 -10.90
CA ASP A 59 -22.91 15.23 -11.14
C ASP A 59 -23.23 13.99 -10.30
N THR A 60 -23.66 14.23 -9.06
CA THR A 60 -24.05 13.16 -8.12
C THR A 60 -25.33 12.45 -8.55
N SER A 61 -26.11 12.99 -9.49
CA SER A 61 -27.32 12.34 -10.00
C SER A 61 -27.05 11.06 -10.80
N LYS A 62 -25.77 10.82 -11.14
CA LYS A 62 -25.31 9.56 -11.75
C LYS A 62 -25.31 8.39 -10.77
N LEU A 63 -25.28 8.65 -9.46
CA LEU A 63 -25.32 7.61 -8.44
C LEU A 63 -26.66 6.88 -8.49
N LYS A 64 -26.61 5.55 -8.37
CA LYS A 64 -27.80 4.70 -8.27
C LYS A 64 -28.51 4.87 -6.94
N ASP A 65 -27.76 5.14 -5.88
CA ASP A 65 -28.26 5.44 -4.55
C ASP A 65 -27.84 6.85 -4.15
N GLU A 66 -28.82 7.73 -3.94
CA GLU A 66 -28.59 9.12 -3.58
C GLU A 66 -27.87 9.26 -2.22
N LEU A 67 -27.96 8.26 -1.34
CA LEU A 67 -27.27 8.26 -0.04
C LEU A 67 -25.75 8.20 -0.19
N LEU A 68 -25.24 7.68 -1.31
CA LEU A 68 -23.80 7.62 -1.57
C LEU A 68 -23.19 9.00 -1.83
N ALA A 69 -24.00 10.03 -2.08
CA ALA A 69 -23.52 11.39 -2.27
C ALA A 69 -22.77 11.94 -1.03
N GLU A 70 -23.04 11.40 0.17
CA GLU A 70 -22.29 11.74 1.39
C GLU A 70 -20.80 11.36 1.30
N TYR A 71 -20.45 10.37 0.47
CA TYR A 71 -19.08 9.91 0.23
C TYR A 71 -18.42 10.59 -0.98
N VAL A 72 -19.04 11.59 -1.58
CA VAL A 72 -18.48 12.34 -2.71
C VAL A 72 -18.05 13.73 -2.22
N PRO A 73 -16.73 13.99 -2.07
CA PRO A 73 -16.24 15.33 -1.77
C PRO A 73 -16.68 16.34 -2.83
N GLU A 74 -17.01 17.57 -2.42
CA GLU A 74 -17.50 18.63 -3.33
C GLU A 74 -16.49 18.93 -4.46
N ASP A 75 -15.20 18.82 -4.18
CA ASP A 75 -14.12 19.06 -5.12
C ASP A 75 -13.59 17.76 -5.77
N GLY A 76 -14.24 16.62 -5.52
CA GLY A 76 -13.84 15.30 -6.02
C GLY A 76 -12.59 14.72 -5.36
N CYS A 77 -11.96 15.41 -4.40
CA CYS A 77 -10.70 14.99 -3.79
C CYS A 77 -10.92 14.02 -2.62
N ILE A 78 -10.64 12.74 -2.82
CA ILE A 78 -10.64 11.75 -1.72
C ILE A 78 -9.28 11.72 -1.02
N LEU A 79 -8.21 11.73 -1.79
CA LEU A 79 -6.84 11.87 -1.30
C LEU A 79 -6.09 12.85 -2.20
N PRO A 80 -5.61 14.00 -1.69
CA PRO A 80 -4.78 14.90 -2.47
C PRO A 80 -3.44 14.25 -2.81
N GLU A 81 -2.74 14.73 -3.85
CA GLU A 81 -1.42 14.21 -4.24
C GLU A 81 -0.50 14.11 -3.02
N THR A 82 -0.25 12.87 -2.59
CA THR A 82 0.50 12.54 -1.39
C THR A 82 1.80 11.88 -1.80
N LYS A 83 2.92 12.43 -1.34
CA LYS A 83 4.24 11.81 -1.57
C LYS A 83 4.43 10.63 -0.63
N VAL A 84 4.81 9.49 -1.20
CA VAL A 84 4.94 8.23 -0.48
C VAL A 84 6.36 7.71 -0.68
N GLN A 85 7.01 7.32 0.43
CA GLN A 85 8.20 6.48 0.35
C GLN A 85 7.76 5.04 0.14
N ALA A 86 8.31 4.41 -0.90
CA ALA A 86 8.07 3.03 -1.26
C ALA A 86 9.42 2.31 -1.37
N ALA A 87 9.43 1.00 -1.12
CA ALA A 87 10.59 0.18 -1.43
C ALA A 87 10.58 -0.21 -2.91
N GLU A 88 11.75 -0.30 -3.52
CA GLU A 88 11.91 -0.90 -4.86
C GLU A 88 11.31 -2.31 -4.87
N GLY A 89 10.41 -2.56 -5.81
CA GLY A 89 9.62 -3.80 -5.90
C GLY A 89 8.22 -3.72 -5.28
N GLU A 90 7.88 -2.65 -4.54
CA GLU A 90 6.47 -2.39 -4.19
C GLU A 90 5.65 -2.10 -5.45
N THR A 91 4.40 -2.54 -5.43
CA THR A 91 3.46 -2.37 -6.54
C THR A 91 2.51 -1.18 -6.30
N VAL A 92 1.78 -0.78 -7.35
CA VAL A 92 0.71 0.22 -7.22
C VAL A 92 -0.30 -0.20 -6.14
N PHE A 93 -0.66 -1.49 -6.08
CA PHE A 93 -1.59 -2.02 -5.09
C PHE A 93 -1.03 -1.91 -3.66
N ASP A 94 0.24 -2.25 -3.43
CA ASP A 94 0.86 -2.18 -2.10
C ASP A 94 0.84 -0.74 -1.56
N VAL A 95 1.12 0.24 -2.42
CA VAL A 95 1.05 1.66 -2.06
C VAL A 95 -0.39 2.11 -1.82
N LEU A 96 -1.34 1.68 -2.65
CA LEU A 96 -2.77 1.99 -2.45
C LEU A 96 -3.27 1.48 -1.10
N ASP A 97 -3.10 0.17 -0.82
CA ASP A 97 -3.58 -0.47 0.42
C ASP A 97 -3.01 0.20 1.66
N ARG A 98 -1.69 0.41 1.67
CA ARG A 98 -0.99 1.01 2.79
C ARG A 98 -1.43 2.46 3.03
N VAL A 99 -1.46 3.29 1.99
CA VAL A 99 -1.79 4.72 2.13
C VAL A 99 -3.26 4.90 2.50
N CYS A 100 -4.18 4.13 1.91
CA CYS A 100 -5.59 4.20 2.29
C CYS A 100 -5.79 3.84 3.75
N ARG A 101 -5.12 2.78 4.24
CA ARG A 101 -5.15 2.42 5.67
C ARG A 101 -4.55 3.49 6.58
N GLU A 102 -3.47 4.16 6.16
CA GLU A 102 -2.84 5.25 6.92
C GLU A 102 -3.72 6.52 7.00
N HIS A 103 -4.62 6.69 6.03
CA HIS A 103 -5.53 7.84 5.92
C HIS A 103 -6.98 7.52 6.31
N ASP A 104 -7.24 6.34 6.88
CA ASP A 104 -8.59 5.86 7.23
C ASP A 104 -9.58 5.87 6.04
N ILE A 105 -9.07 5.64 4.81
CA ILE A 105 -9.85 5.50 3.59
C ILE A 105 -10.19 4.02 3.42
N GLN A 106 -11.48 3.69 3.43
CA GLN A 106 -11.94 2.32 3.19
C GLN A 106 -11.60 1.90 1.76
N ILE A 107 -11.17 0.65 1.60
CA ILE A 107 -11.02 -0.01 0.30
C ILE A 107 -11.61 -1.43 0.36
N GLU A 108 -12.12 -1.90 -0.78
CA GLU A 108 -12.54 -3.28 -0.99
C GLU A 108 -11.87 -3.79 -2.27
N TYR A 109 -11.34 -5.01 -2.23
CA TYR A 109 -10.65 -5.62 -3.35
C TYR A 109 -10.71 -7.14 -3.26
N SER A 110 -10.64 -7.80 -4.41
CA SER A 110 -10.56 -9.25 -4.49
C SER A 110 -9.47 -9.71 -5.46
N TYR A 111 -8.85 -10.84 -5.14
CA TYR A 111 -7.88 -11.44 -6.05
C TYR A 111 -8.61 -12.04 -7.24
N THR A 112 -8.24 -11.64 -8.46
CA THR A 112 -8.83 -12.17 -9.69
C THR A 112 -7.83 -13.09 -10.41
N PRO A 113 -7.98 -14.42 -10.29
CA PRO A 113 -7.01 -15.36 -10.87
C PRO A 113 -6.81 -15.22 -12.38
N GLY A 114 -7.85 -14.79 -13.11
CA GLY A 114 -7.76 -14.58 -14.55
C GLY A 114 -6.81 -13.45 -14.97
N TYR A 115 -6.54 -12.50 -14.08
CA TYR A 115 -5.62 -11.37 -14.31
C TYR A 115 -4.35 -11.46 -13.46
N ASP A 116 -4.24 -12.48 -12.60
CA ASP A 116 -3.15 -12.64 -11.65
C ASP A 116 -2.86 -11.35 -10.85
N SER A 117 -3.95 -10.67 -10.47
CA SER A 117 -3.90 -9.38 -9.81
C SER A 117 -5.12 -9.11 -8.95
N TYR A 118 -4.98 -8.19 -7.99
CA TYR A 118 -6.12 -7.64 -7.26
C TYR A 118 -6.93 -6.70 -8.13
N TYR A 119 -8.25 -6.90 -8.09
CA TYR A 119 -9.24 -5.98 -8.63
C TYR A 119 -9.79 -5.13 -7.48
N VAL A 120 -9.72 -3.80 -7.63
CA VAL A 120 -10.21 -2.86 -6.62
C VAL A 120 -11.68 -2.58 -6.90
N GLU A 121 -12.53 -3.08 -6.01
CA GLU A 121 -13.99 -3.03 -6.14
C GLU A 121 -14.55 -1.72 -5.58
N GLY A 122 -13.90 -1.14 -4.56
CA GLY A 122 -14.35 0.09 -3.94
C GLY A 122 -13.23 0.85 -3.24
N ILE A 123 -13.35 2.17 -3.22
CA ILE A 123 -12.51 3.11 -2.48
C ILE A 123 -13.44 4.16 -1.90
N HIS A 124 -13.28 4.49 -0.62
CA HIS A 124 -14.07 5.50 0.09
C HIS A 124 -15.59 5.25 0.00
N TYR A 125 -16.01 3.99 0.16
CA TYR A 125 -17.42 3.56 0.08
C TYR A 125 -18.10 3.78 -1.28
N LEU A 126 -17.37 4.20 -2.31
CA LEU A 126 -17.83 4.25 -3.68
C LEU A 126 -17.35 2.98 -4.39
N TYR A 127 -18.28 2.15 -4.82
CA TYR A 127 -18.02 0.85 -5.41
C TYR A 127 -18.19 0.87 -6.93
N GLU A 128 -17.59 -0.11 -7.58
CA GLU A 128 -17.92 -0.44 -8.96
C GLU A 128 -19.44 -0.55 -9.12
N PHE A 129 -19.91 -0.08 -10.27
CA PHE A 129 -21.31 -0.01 -10.62
C PHE A 129 -22.19 0.99 -9.84
N ASP A 130 -21.70 1.73 -8.85
CA ASP A 130 -22.55 2.72 -8.14
C ASP A 130 -23.05 3.86 -9.04
N ALA A 131 -22.40 4.10 -10.18
CA ALA A 131 -22.78 5.13 -11.15
C ALA A 131 -23.11 4.58 -12.57
N GLY A 132 -23.37 3.27 -12.69
CA GLY A 132 -23.68 2.65 -13.99
C GLY A 132 -23.37 1.16 -14.05
N LYS A 133 -23.43 0.53 -15.22
CA LYS A 133 -22.97 -0.87 -15.39
C LYS A 133 -21.48 -0.97 -15.76
N THR A 134 -20.87 0.15 -16.06
CA THR A 134 -19.49 0.28 -16.52
C THR A 134 -18.76 1.34 -15.70
N SER A 135 -19.27 1.67 -14.50
CA SER A 135 -18.60 2.59 -13.60
C SER A 135 -17.71 1.81 -12.65
N GLY A 136 -16.63 2.43 -12.20
CA GLY A 136 -15.71 1.82 -11.25
C GLY A 136 -14.39 2.56 -11.16
N TRP A 137 -13.43 1.94 -10.49
CA TRP A 137 -12.11 2.51 -10.25
C TRP A 137 -11.14 2.20 -11.39
N SER A 138 -10.51 3.24 -11.90
CA SER A 138 -9.41 3.14 -12.86
C SER A 138 -8.15 3.72 -12.24
N TYR A 139 -6.99 3.21 -12.66
CA TYR A 139 -5.71 3.77 -12.24
C TYR A 139 -4.82 4.11 -13.45
N THR A 140 -4.04 5.16 -13.30
CA THR A 140 -2.99 5.54 -14.24
C THR A 140 -1.67 5.73 -13.52
N VAL A 141 -0.58 5.56 -14.27
CA VAL A 141 0.78 5.88 -13.81
C VAL A 141 1.38 6.87 -14.79
N ASN A 142 1.78 8.04 -14.30
CA ASN A 142 2.31 9.14 -15.10
C ASN A 142 1.36 9.60 -16.23
N GLY A 143 0.03 9.48 -16.00
CA GLY A 143 -1.01 9.86 -16.96
C GLY A 143 -1.32 8.81 -18.03
N GLU A 144 -0.72 7.62 -17.96
CA GLU A 144 -0.99 6.51 -18.88
C GLU A 144 -1.66 5.35 -18.14
N SER A 145 -2.65 4.69 -18.76
CA SER A 145 -3.29 3.49 -18.22
C SER A 145 -2.43 2.24 -18.49
N PRO A 146 -1.85 1.61 -17.46
CA PRO A 146 -1.02 0.44 -17.67
C PRO A 146 -1.82 -0.76 -18.20
N GLN A 147 -1.18 -1.64 -18.97
CA GLN A 147 -1.79 -2.84 -19.54
C GLN A 147 -1.70 -4.06 -18.62
N VAL A 148 -1.45 -3.84 -17.33
CA VAL A 148 -1.30 -4.86 -16.29
C VAL A 148 -2.15 -4.50 -15.08
N GLY A 149 -2.39 -5.45 -14.18
CA GLY A 149 -3.11 -5.17 -12.93
C GLY A 149 -2.27 -4.36 -11.94
N CYS A 150 -2.94 -3.68 -11.00
CA CYS A 150 -2.28 -2.78 -10.04
C CYS A 150 -1.29 -3.51 -9.09
N SER A 151 -1.47 -4.80 -8.85
CA SER A 151 -0.53 -5.62 -8.07
C SER A 151 0.57 -6.27 -8.90
N GLN A 152 0.66 -5.92 -10.19
CA GLN A 152 1.72 -6.38 -11.10
C GLN A 152 2.61 -5.22 -11.57
N TYR A 153 2.12 -3.99 -11.47
CA TYR A 153 2.91 -2.81 -11.79
C TYR A 153 3.88 -2.51 -10.64
N GLU A 154 5.15 -2.90 -10.80
CA GLU A 154 6.24 -2.50 -9.90
C GLU A 154 6.60 -1.02 -10.09
N LEU A 155 6.61 -0.28 -8.99
CA LEU A 155 6.82 1.16 -8.98
C LEU A 155 8.27 1.55 -9.25
N LYS A 156 8.43 2.69 -9.91
CA LYS A 156 9.71 3.35 -10.16
C LYS A 156 9.74 4.71 -9.47
N GLY A 157 10.95 5.17 -9.21
CA GLY A 157 11.15 6.49 -8.60
C GLY A 157 10.53 7.61 -9.43
N ASN A 158 9.74 8.44 -8.75
CA ASN A 158 8.95 9.56 -9.25
C ASN A 158 7.69 9.19 -10.04
N ASP A 159 7.25 7.93 -9.99
CA ASP A 159 5.94 7.57 -10.55
C ASP A 159 4.82 8.34 -9.85
N LYS A 160 3.87 8.79 -10.65
CA LYS A 160 2.65 9.46 -10.21
C LYS A 160 1.46 8.57 -10.44
N ILE A 161 0.87 8.07 -9.35
CA ILE A 161 -0.27 7.17 -9.37
C ILE A 161 -1.53 8.02 -9.18
N LEU A 162 -2.50 7.84 -10.06
CA LEU A 162 -3.81 8.45 -9.94
C LEU A 162 -4.87 7.34 -9.99
N TRP A 163 -5.73 7.30 -8.98
CA TRP A 163 -6.96 6.50 -8.98
C TRP A 163 -8.17 7.41 -9.21
N GLU A 164 -9.00 7.07 -10.18
CA GLU A 164 -10.19 7.84 -10.55
C GLU A 164 -11.44 6.94 -10.56
N TYR A 165 -12.52 7.43 -9.95
CA TYR A 165 -13.85 6.85 -10.15
C TYR A 165 -14.41 7.34 -11.49
N VAL A 166 -14.55 6.43 -12.45
CA VAL A 166 -15.15 6.72 -13.76
C VAL A 166 -16.61 6.28 -13.80
N CYS A 167 -17.53 7.12 -14.28
CA CYS A 167 -18.94 6.75 -14.38
C CYS A 167 -19.22 5.91 -15.65
N SER A 168 -18.41 6.05 -16.68
CA SER A 168 -18.45 5.18 -17.85
C SER A 168 -17.09 5.08 -18.55
N PHE A 169 -16.63 3.84 -18.80
CA PHE A 169 -15.47 3.57 -19.67
C PHE A 169 -15.71 3.90 -21.16
N ARG A 170 -16.82 4.56 -21.50
CA ARG A 170 -17.19 4.95 -22.87
C ARG A 170 -17.87 6.32 -22.84
N SER A 171 -17.12 7.38 -23.05
CA SER A 171 -17.70 8.64 -23.53
C SER A 171 -16.83 9.43 -24.50
N ASP A 172 -15.65 8.93 -24.85
CA ASP A 172 -14.62 9.63 -25.65
C ASP A 172 -13.96 8.78 -26.75
N MET A 173 -14.22 7.47 -26.84
CA MET A 173 -13.95 6.70 -28.06
C MET A 173 -15.21 6.63 -28.93
N GLY A 174 -15.29 7.50 -29.93
CA GLY A 174 -16.39 7.59 -30.90
C GLY A 174 -16.74 6.24 -31.54
N GLY A 175 -17.74 5.57 -30.99
CA GLY A 175 -18.40 4.42 -31.59
C GLY A 175 -19.63 4.91 -32.34
N GLY A 176 -19.51 5.11 -33.65
CA GLY A 176 -20.66 5.30 -34.51
C GLY A 176 -21.56 4.06 -34.46
N ASP A 177 -22.79 4.24 -34.02
CA ASP A 177 -23.85 3.25 -34.15
C ASP A 177 -24.17 3.06 -35.64
N GLY A 178 -23.62 1.98 -36.21
CA GLY A 178 -24.09 1.43 -37.48
C GLY A 178 -25.35 0.61 -37.22
N LYS A 179 -26.47 1.09 -37.78
CA LYS A 179 -27.71 0.34 -38.01
C LYS A 179 -27.48 -1.04 -38.62
#